data_AF-A0A945VAZ0-F1
#
_entry.id   AF-A0A945VAZ0-F1
#
_cell.length_a   1.000
_cell.length_b   1.000
_cell.length_c   1.000
_cell.angle_alpha   90.00
_cell.angle_beta   90.00
_cell.angle_gamma   90.00
#
_symmetry.space_group_name_H-M   'P 1'
#
loop_
_entity.id
_entity.type
_entity.pdbx_description
1 polymer ?
#
loop_
_entity_poly.entity_id
_entity_poly.type
_entity_poly.pdbx_seq_one_letter_code
_entity_poly.pdbx_strand_id
1 'polypeptide(L)' 'LSQKKMRFGELQRAVGGITQQMLSKQLKEMAKDNLIKRKVYEVIPPKVEYSLTAFGKLGIPVLTELCNWASKK' A
#
# COMPACT_ATOMS: atom_id res chain seq x y z
N LEU A 1 -4.59 -1.65 -3.42
CA LEU A 1 -3.21 -2.08 -3.69
C LEU A 1 -3.08 -3.46 -4.38
N SER A 2 -4.05 -4.38 -4.27
CA SER A 2 -3.87 -5.77 -4.75
C SER A 2 -3.74 -5.93 -6.27
N GLN A 3 -4.25 -5.00 -7.09
CA GLN A 3 -4.23 -5.14 -8.56
C GLN A 3 -3.62 -3.97 -9.36
N LYS A 4 -3.32 -2.82 -8.74
CA LYS A 4 -2.87 -1.63 -9.49
C LYS A 4 -1.88 -0.77 -8.70
N LYS A 5 -0.95 -0.13 -9.41
CA LYS A 5 -0.06 0.91 -8.86
C LYS A 5 -0.91 2.11 -8.43
N MET A 6 -0.65 2.66 -7.25
CA MET A 6 -1.43 3.78 -6.71
C MET A 6 -0.51 4.94 -6.32
N ARG A 7 -0.97 6.17 -6.52
CA ARG A 7 -0.31 7.39 -6.02
C ARG A 7 -0.64 7.61 -4.55
N PHE A 8 0.16 8.44 -3.87
CA PHE A 8 -0.05 8.77 -2.45
C PHE A 8 -1.49 9.26 -2.17
N GLY A 9 -1.99 10.22 -2.95
CA GLY A 9 -3.35 10.76 -2.76
C GLY A 9 -4.48 9.76 -3.10
N GLU A 10 -4.20 8.74 -3.91
CA GLU A 10 -5.16 7.65 -4.14
C GLU A 10 -5.17 6.69 -2.95
N LEU A 11 -4.01 6.40 -2.37
CA LEU A 11 -3.89 5.59 -1.17
C LEU A 11 -4.54 6.27 0.04
N GLN A 12 -4.32 7.57 0.20
CA GLN A 12 -4.92 8.33 1.29
C GLN A 12 -6.45 8.30 1.22
N ARG A 13 -7.02 8.49 0.02
CA ARG A 13 -8.47 8.40 -0.21
C ARG A 13 -9.00 6.99 -0.01
N ALA A 14 -8.25 5.96 -0.44
CA ALA A 14 -8.69 4.57 -0.32
C ALA A 14 -8.69 4.06 1.13
N VAL A 15 -7.74 4.52 1.97
CA VAL A 15 -7.70 4.14 3.39
C VAL A 15 -8.77 4.91 4.18
N GLY A 16 -8.95 6.21 3.91
CA GLY A 16 -9.91 7.05 4.63
C GLY A 16 -9.49 7.31 6.09
N GLY A 17 -9.79 8.51 6.62
CA GLY A 17 -9.54 8.84 8.04
C GLY A 17 -8.07 8.86 8.52
N ILE A 18 -7.10 8.53 7.65
CA ILE A 18 -5.68 8.53 7.99
C ILE A 18 -5.02 9.89 7.72
N THR A 19 -4.18 10.33 8.65
CA THR A 19 -3.37 11.54 8.47
C THR A 19 -2.25 11.29 7.46
N GLN A 20 -1.81 12.35 6.76
CA GLN A 20 -0.72 12.24 5.79
C GLN A 20 0.58 11.73 6.42
N GLN A 21 0.89 12.17 7.65
CA GLN A 21 2.08 11.74 8.38
C GLN A 21 2.05 10.25 8.68
N MET A 22 0.90 9.73 9.16
CA MET A 22 0.75 8.33 9.51
C MET A 22 0.78 7.44 8.26
N LEU A 23 0.14 7.86 7.16
CA LEU A 23 0.22 7.15 5.89
C LEU A 23 1.66 7.11 5.35
N SER A 24 2.38 8.23 5.40
CA SER A 24 3.78 8.32 4.97
C SER A 24 4.67 7.38 5.79
N LYS A 25 4.51 7.38 7.13
CA LYS A 25 5.21 6.48 8.03
C LYS A 25 4.95 5.01 7.68
N GLN A 26 3.69 4.62 7.54
CA GLN A 26 3.31 3.25 7.23
C GLN A 26 3.84 2.78 5.87
N LEU A 27 3.75 3.62 4.84
CA LEU A 27 4.30 3.30 3.52
C LEU A 27 5.82 3.16 3.56
N LYS A 28 6.51 3.96 4.38
CA LYS A 28 7.97 3.86 4.53
C LYS A 28 8.37 2.57 5.25
N GLU A 29 7.64 2.18 6.29
CA GLU A 29 7.85 0.92 7.02
C GLU A 29 7.58 -0.29 6.11
N MET A 30 6.42 -0.34 5.44
CA MET A 30 6.10 -1.41 4.50
C MET A 30 7.10 -1.50 3.32
N ALA A 31 7.68 -0.37 2.90
CA ALA A 31 8.71 -0.38 1.87
C ALA A 31 10.04 -0.93 2.40
N LYS A 32 10.38 -0.63 3.66
CA LYS A 32 11.55 -1.17 4.36
C LYS A 32 11.43 -2.68 4.54
N ASP A 33 10.24 -3.17 4.85
CA ASP A 33 9.94 -4.60 5.01
C ASP A 33 9.77 -5.34 3.67
N ASN A 34 10.07 -4.67 2.56
CA ASN A 34 9.97 -5.21 1.20
C ASN A 34 8.56 -5.70 0.84
N LEU A 35 7.51 -5.17 1.48
CA LEU A 35 6.10 -5.47 1.18
C LEU A 35 5.60 -4.61 0.02
N ILE A 36 6.06 -3.35 -0.06
CA ILE A 36 5.71 -2.43 -1.13
C ILE A 36 6.94 -1.86 -1.84
N LYS A 37 6.81 -1.67 -3.15
CA LYS A 37 7.78 -0.98 -4.00
C LYS A 37 7.33 0.45 -4.24
N ARG A 38 8.15 1.39 -3.78
CA ARG A 38 8.04 2.83 -4.09
C ARG A 38 8.86 3.11 -5.35
N LYS A 39 8.22 3.63 -6.41
CA LYS A 39 8.88 4.05 -7.64
C LYS A 39 8.66 5.55 -7.85
N VAL A 40 9.77 6.28 -7.95
CA VAL A 40 9.76 7.70 -8.32
C VAL A 40 9.95 7.77 -9.85
N TYR A 41 9.14 8.58 -10.50
CA TYR A 41 9.26 8.87 -11.92
C TYR A 41 9.67 10.33 -12.07
N GLU A 42 10.80 10.53 -12.74
CA GLU A 42 11.36 11.84 -13.07
C GLU A 42 10.67 12.41 -14.31
N VAL A 43 9.37 12.64 -14.17
CA VAL A 43 8.55 13.37 -15.15
C VAL A 43 8.17 14.71 -14.54
N ILE A 44 7.80 15.70 -15.37
CA ILE A 44 7.28 16.97 -14.87
C ILE A 44 5.74 16.91 -14.95
N PRO A 45 5.00 17.05 -13.83
CA PRO A 45 5.45 17.11 -12.43
C PRO A 45 5.87 15.74 -11.86
N PRO A 46 6.80 15.70 -10.88
CA PRO A 46 7.35 14.45 -10.35
C PRO A 46 6.25 13.58 -9.77
N LYS A 47 6.30 12.29 -10.12
CA LYS A 47 5.26 11.32 -9.74
C LYS A 47 5.83 10.18 -8.92
N VAL A 48 5.17 9.86 -7.82
CA VAL A 48 5.50 8.70 -6.98
C VAL A 48 4.37 7.69 -7.05
N GLU A 49 4.71 6.44 -7.36
CA GLU A 49 3.80 5.30 -7.34
C GLU A 49 4.23 4.26 -6.31
N TYR A 50 3.23 3.64 -5.70
CA TYR A 50 3.38 2.52 -4.77
C TYR A 50 2.71 1.29 -5.36
N SER A 51 3.34 0.14 -5.18
CA SER A 51 2.84 -1.16 -5.66
C SER A 51 3.27 -2.26 -4.71
N LEU A 52 2.51 -3.36 -4.62
CA LEU A 52 2.95 -4.54 -3.87
C LEU A 52 4.14 -5.21 -4.56
N THR A 53 5.12 -5.64 -3.78
CA THR A 53 6.20 -6.51 -4.26
C THR A 53 5.69 -7.95 -4.47
N ALA A 54 6.52 -8.81 -5.07
CA ALA A 54 6.20 -10.24 -5.13
C ALA A 54 6.00 -10.83 -3.73
N PHE A 55 6.85 -10.46 -2.77
CA PHE A 55 6.72 -10.88 -1.37
C PHE A 55 5.44 -10.35 -0.71
N GLY A 56 5.12 -9.06 -0.87
CA GLY A 56 3.89 -8.48 -0.33
C GLY A 56 2.61 -9.12 -0.90
N LYS A 57 2.65 -9.65 -2.12
CA LYS A 57 1.52 -10.41 -2.70
C LYS A 57 1.31 -11.78 -2.04
N LEU A 58 2.36 -12.41 -1.53
CA LEU A 58 2.26 -13.69 -0.80
C LEU A 58 1.51 -13.53 0.53
N GLY A 59 1.47 -12.32 1.09
CA GLY A 59 0.69 -12.02 2.29
C GLY A 59 -0.81 -11.81 2.03
N ILE A 60 -1.24 -11.64 0.77
CA ILE A 60 -2.66 -11.40 0.44
C ILE A 60 -3.55 -12.55 0.93
N PRO A 61 -3.26 -13.84 0.65
CA PRO A 61 -4.10 -14.94 1.12
C PRO A 61 -4.25 -14.96 2.64
N VAL A 62 -3.19 -14.64 3.39
CA VAL A 62 -3.23 -14.59 4.87
C VAL A 62 -4.17 -13.48 5.34
N LEU A 63 -4.03 -12.27 4.77
CA LEU A 63 -4.91 -11.14 5.08
C LEU A 63 -6.36 -11.42 4.69
N THR A 64 -6.58 -12.07 3.54
CA THR A 64 -7.91 -12.48 3.09
C THR A 64 -8.54 -13.46 4.08
N GLU A 65 -7.79 -14.45 4.57
CA GLU A 65 -8.31 -15.39 5.55
C GLU A 65 -8.61 -14.73 6.90
N LEU A 66 -7.77 -13.78 7.32
CA LEU A 66 -7.98 -12.98 8.51
C LEU A 66 -9.25 -12.12 8.40
N CYS A 67 -9.50 -11.51 7.24
CA CYS A 67 -10.74 -10.80 6.95
C CYS A 67 -11.94 -11.75 6.95
N ASN A 68 -11.83 -12.91 6.30
CA ASN A 68 -12.89 -13.92 6.26
C ASN A 68 -13.28 -14.37 7.68
N TRP A 69 -12.29 -14.58 8.54
CA TRP A 69 -12.50 -14.88 9.95
C TRP A 69 -13.22 -13.74 10.68
N ALA A 70 -12.77 -12.49 10.51
CA ALA A 70 -13.39 -11.33 11.13
C ALA A 70 -14.84 -11.11 10.67
N SER A 71 -15.17 -11.41 9.42
CA SER A 71 -16.52 -11.30 8.86
C SER A 71 -17.47 -12.41 9.28
N LYS A 72 -16.96 -13.54 9.81
CA LYS A 72 -17.78 -14.63 10.35
C LYS A 72 -18.19 -14.42 11.81
N LYS A 73 -17.82 -13.27 12.39
CA LYS A 73 -18.15 -12.88 13.76
C LYS A 73 -19.23 -11.79 13.75
#